data_AF-A0A5K1F8Z3-F1
#
_entry.id   AF-A0A5K1F8Z3-F1
#
_cell.length_a   1.000
_cell.length_b   1.000
_cell.length_c   1.000
_cell.angle_alpha   90.00
_cell.angle_beta   90.00
_cell.angle_gamma   90.00
#
_symmetry.space_group_name_H-M   'P 1'
#
loop_
_entity.id
_entity.type
_entity.pdbx_description
1 polymer ?
#
loop_
_entity_poly.entity_id
_entity_poly.type
_entity_poly.pdbx_seq_one_letter_code
_entity_poly.pdbx_strand_id
1 'polypeptide(L)'
;GKDTRGRFTSHLYKELNQCRISAFFDSVGLRKGERISEILGYMKASQVVMSILSKNYAKSKWCLLEAAKMLEIHEDDKENKWIIPVFLDVSPSDIKEDSGSFQ
;
A
#
# COMPACT_ATOMS: atom_id res chain seq x y z
N GLY A 1 -4.40 3.13 5.10
CA GLY A 1 -4.75 2.72 6.49
C GLY A 1 -5.38 3.86 7.28
N LYS A 2 -5.61 3.69 8.59
CA LYS A 2 -6.16 4.76 9.47
C LYS A 2 -5.26 6.00 9.51
N ASP A 3 -3.94 5.80 9.49
CA ASP A 3 -2.93 6.87 9.53
C ASP A 3 -3.05 7.88 8.36
N THR A 4 -3.45 7.41 7.19
CA THR A 4 -3.26 8.16 5.93
C THR A 4 -4.57 8.55 5.25
N ARG A 5 -5.69 7.93 5.65
CA ARG A 5 -7.01 7.99 4.98
C ARG A 5 -7.56 9.40 4.82
N GLY A 6 -7.48 10.23 5.86
CA GLY A 6 -8.08 11.58 5.86
C GLY A 6 -7.14 12.69 5.38
N ARG A 7 -5.92 12.35 4.96
CA ARG A 7 -4.88 13.32 4.62
C ARG A 7 -4.22 12.94 3.30
N PHE A 8 -2.99 12.45 3.34
CA PHE A 8 -2.19 12.18 2.15
C PHE A 8 -2.91 11.31 1.11
N THR A 9 -3.54 10.21 1.53
CA THR A 9 -4.17 9.26 0.62
C THR A 9 -5.38 9.84 -0.11
N SER A 10 -6.17 10.72 0.52
CA SER A 10 -7.33 11.34 -0.15
C SER A 10 -6.89 12.39 -1.18
N HIS A 11 -5.86 13.18 -0.88
CA HIS A 11 -5.26 14.11 -1.84
C HIS A 11 -4.65 13.35 -3.01
N LEU A 12 -3.85 12.32 -2.75
CA LEU A 12 -3.26 11.49 -3.81
C LEU A 12 -4.32 10.89 -4.73
N TYR A 13 -5.40 10.33 -4.17
CA TYR A 13 -6.49 9.78 -4.98
C TYR A 13 -7.13 10.84 -5.88
N LYS A 14 -7.38 12.03 -5.32
CA LYS A 14 -7.95 13.15 -6.08
C LYS A 14 -7.05 13.55 -7.26
N GLU A 15 -5.75 13.70 -7.03
CA GLU A 15 -4.79 14.09 -8.07
C GLU A 15 -4.65 13.01 -9.16
N LEU A 16 -4.57 11.72 -8.76
CA LEU A 16 -4.55 10.61 -9.72
C LEU A 16 -5.80 10.60 -10.60
N ASN A 17 -6.97 10.83 -10.01
CA ASN A 17 -8.22 10.92 -10.75
C ASN A 17 -8.25 12.13 -11.70
N GLN A 18 -7.72 13.28 -11.29
CA GLN A 18 -7.59 14.46 -12.18
C GLN A 18 -6.68 14.17 -13.37
N CYS A 19 -5.62 13.39 -13.18
CA CYS A 19 -4.73 12.90 -14.23
C CYS A 19 -5.33 11.73 -15.05
N ARG A 20 -6.58 11.32 -14.80
CA ARG A 20 -7.26 10.18 -15.43
C ARG A 20 -6.55 8.83 -15.20
N ILE A 21 -5.82 8.71 -14.09
CA ILE A 21 -5.21 7.46 -13.66
C ILE A 21 -6.22 6.72 -12.77
N SER A 22 -6.68 5.56 -13.24
CA SER A 22 -7.54 4.68 -12.44
C SER A 22 -6.74 4.12 -11.27
N ALA A 23 -7.23 4.34 -10.05
CA ALA A 23 -6.54 3.92 -8.84
C ALA A 23 -7.53 3.30 -7.84
N PHE A 24 -7.12 2.18 -7.24
CA PHE A 24 -7.82 1.56 -6.13
C PHE A 24 -7.12 1.90 -4.82
N PHE A 25 -7.91 2.28 -3.81
CA PHE A 25 -7.40 2.58 -2.48
C PHE A 25 -8.05 1.68 -1.46
N ASP A 26 -7.21 1.03 -0.66
CA ASP A 26 -7.62 0.09 0.39
C ASP A 26 -8.27 0.80 1.60
N SER A 27 -9.35 1.55 1.38
CA SER A 27 -10.00 2.38 2.40
C SER A 27 -11.49 2.14 2.58
N VAL A 28 -12.09 1.25 1.78
CA VAL A 28 -13.54 1.08 1.71
C VAL A 28 -13.96 -0.19 2.44
N GLY A 29 -14.72 -0.03 3.53
CA GLY A 29 -15.87 -0.84 3.98
C GLY A 29 -15.87 -2.38 4.03
N LEU A 30 -14.84 -3.09 3.58
CA LEU A 30 -14.88 -4.55 3.40
C LEU A 30 -14.63 -5.28 4.73
N ARG A 31 -15.33 -6.41 4.93
CA ARG A 31 -15.03 -7.31 6.05
C ARG A 31 -13.61 -7.85 5.88
N LYS A 32 -12.88 -8.03 6.98
CA LYS A 32 -11.43 -8.33 7.00
C LYS A 32 -10.98 -9.46 6.05
N GLY A 33 -11.83 -10.48 5.81
CA GLY A 33 -11.52 -11.59 4.90
C GLY A 33 -11.78 -11.29 3.41
N GLU A 34 -12.92 -10.67 3.08
CA GLU A 34 -13.29 -10.27 1.70
C GLU A 34 -12.33 -9.23 1.13
N ARG A 35 -11.78 -8.39 2.02
CA ARG A 35 -10.81 -7.35 1.71
C ARG A 35 -9.55 -7.89 1.04
N ILE A 36 -9.00 -9.02 1.48
CA ILE A 36 -7.75 -9.55 0.90
C ILE A 36 -7.97 -10.07 -0.52
N SER A 37 -9.01 -10.88 -0.75
CA SER A 37 -9.26 -11.47 -2.06
C SER A 37 -9.48 -10.39 -3.13
N GLU A 38 -10.23 -9.34 -2.80
CA GLU A 38 -10.46 -8.23 -3.73
C GLU A 38 -9.19 -7.42 -3.97
N ILE A 39 -8.46 -7.05 -2.91
CA ILE A 39 -7.19 -6.32 -3.05
C ILE A 39 -6.21 -7.08 -3.92
N LEU A 40 -6.10 -8.41 -3.76
CA LEU A 40 -5.22 -9.24 -4.58
C LEU A 40 -5.62 -9.20 -6.06
N GLY A 41 -6.93 -9.21 -6.36
CA GLY A 41 -7.44 -9.03 -7.71
C GLY A 41 -6.98 -7.70 -8.31
N TYR A 42 -7.13 -6.60 -7.56
CA TYR A 42 -6.69 -5.28 -8.00
C TYR A 42 -5.17 -5.18 -8.15
N MET A 43 -4.38 -5.73 -7.23
CA MET A 43 -2.91 -5.76 -7.34
C MET A 43 -2.46 -6.54 -8.58
N LYS A 44 -3.10 -7.68 -8.87
CA LYS A 44 -2.81 -8.47 -10.07
C LYS A 44 -3.22 -7.75 -11.35
N ALA A 45 -4.32 -7.01 -11.36
CA ALA A 45 -4.76 -6.23 -12.52
C ALA A 45 -3.96 -4.92 -12.74
N SER A 46 -3.27 -4.41 -11.71
CA SER A 46 -2.56 -3.13 -11.77
C SER A 46 -1.12 -3.27 -12.28
N GLN A 47 -0.66 -2.31 -13.08
CA GLN A 47 0.75 -2.19 -13.50
C GLN A 47 1.63 -1.56 -12.42
N VAL A 48 1.05 -0.70 -11.58
CA VAL A 48 1.75 -0.01 -10.50
C VAL A 48 1.02 -0.30 -9.20
N VAL A 49 1.77 -0.78 -8.20
CA VAL A 49 1.27 -0.98 -6.85
C VAL A 49 2.07 -0.10 -5.90
N MET A 50 1.37 0.73 -5.13
CA MET A 50 1.99 1.69 -4.21
C MET A 50 1.72 1.29 -2.77
N SER A 51 2.77 1.22 -1.95
CA SER A 51 2.65 1.05 -0.50
C SER A 51 2.99 2.35 0.22
N ILE A 52 2.08 2.84 1.06
CA ILE A 52 2.30 4.05 1.87
C ILE A 52 2.71 3.61 3.27
N LEU A 53 4.01 3.67 3.52
CA LEU A 53 4.67 3.27 4.76
C LEU A 53 4.56 4.45 5.75
N SER A 54 3.69 4.30 6.74
CA SER A 54 3.47 5.29 7.81
C SER A 54 3.88 4.74 9.18
N LYS A 55 3.86 5.58 10.20
CA LYS A 55 4.31 5.21 11.56
C LYS A 55 3.66 3.94 12.13
N ASN A 56 2.38 3.67 11.88
CA ASN A 56 1.73 2.47 12.40
C ASN A 56 1.62 1.34 11.36
N TYR A 57 2.37 1.41 10.26
CA TYR A 57 2.31 0.41 9.19
C TYR A 57 2.66 -0.98 9.73
N ALA A 58 3.81 -1.14 10.39
CA ALA A 58 4.26 -2.42 10.95
C ALA A 58 3.37 -2.94 12.09
N LYS A 59 2.66 -2.05 12.80
CA LYS A 59 1.71 -2.44 13.85
C LYS A 59 0.44 -3.07 13.30
N SER A 60 0.17 -2.93 12.00
CA SER A 60 -0.96 -3.53 11.32
C SER A 60 -0.54 -4.83 10.65
N LYS A 61 -0.92 -5.96 11.25
CA LYS A 61 -0.76 -7.30 10.61
C LYS A 61 -1.30 -7.32 9.18
N TRP A 62 -2.36 -6.55 8.89
CA TRP A 62 -2.88 -6.45 7.54
C TRP A 62 -1.97 -5.71 6.57
N CYS A 63 -1.39 -4.58 6.99
CA CYS A 63 -0.46 -3.84 6.13
C CYS A 63 0.79 -4.68 5.81
N LEU A 64 1.26 -5.48 6.78
CA LEU A 64 2.38 -6.41 6.55
C LEU A 64 2.01 -7.55 5.59
N LEU A 65 0.80 -8.12 5.73
CA LEU A 65 0.33 -9.16 4.81
C LEU A 65 0.13 -8.63 3.39
N GLU A 66 -0.41 -7.42 3.24
CA GLU A 66 -0.53 -6.74 1.94
C GLU A 66 0.85 -6.49 1.30
N ALA A 67 1.84 -6.06 2.09
CA ALA A 67 3.22 -5.90 1.60
C ALA A 67 3.83 -7.22 1.13
N ALA A 68 3.67 -8.30 1.90
CA ALA A 68 4.17 -9.61 1.51
C ALA A 68 3.53 -10.07 0.18
N LYS A 69 2.23 -9.88 0.02
CA LYS A 69 1.52 -10.22 -1.23
C LYS A 69 1.91 -9.35 -2.42
N MET A 70 2.20 -8.07 -2.18
CA MET A 70 2.73 -7.19 -3.21
C MET A 70 4.06 -7.71 -3.75
N LEU A 71 4.96 -8.12 -2.85
CA LEU A 71 6.26 -8.70 -3.23
C LEU A 71 6.09 -10.03 -3.98
N GLU A 72 5.24 -10.94 -3.50
CA GLU A 72 4.93 -12.19 -4.21
C GLU A 72 4.46 -11.92 -5.66
N ILE A 73 3.49 -11.01 -5.84
CA ILE A 73 2.94 -10.68 -7.16
C ILE A 73 3.99 -10.01 -8.06
N HIS A 74 4.86 -9.18 -7.51
CA HIS A 74 5.94 -8.58 -8.28
C HIS A 74 6.99 -9.61 -8.70
N GLU A 75 7.33 -10.56 -7.84
CA GLU A 75 8.23 -11.65 -8.20
C GLU A 75 7.71 -12.47 -9.39
N ASP A 76 6.39 -12.66 -9.48
CA ASP A 76 5.74 -13.37 -10.59
C ASP A 76 5.71 -12.57 -11.91
N ASP A 77 5.84 -11.24 -11.89
CA ASP A 77 5.69 -10.36 -13.07
C ASP A 77 6.59 -9.10 -12.98
N LYS A 78 7.89 -9.31 -12.76
CA LYS A 78 8.86 -8.22 -12.51
C LYS A 78 8.99 -7.23 -13.66
N GLU A 79 8.78 -7.67 -14.89
CA GLU A 79 8.99 -6.86 -16.08
C GLU A 79 7.83 -5.87 -16.30
N ASN A 80 6.61 -6.20 -15.86
CA ASN A 80 5.42 -5.38 -16.11
C ASN A 80 4.80 -4.78 -14.84
N LYS A 81 5.25 -5.17 -13.65
CA LYS A 81 4.78 -4.62 -12.37
C LYS A 81 5.81 -3.80 -11.64
N TRP A 82 5.42 -2.57 -11.30
CA TRP A 82 6.21 -1.64 -10.51
C TRP A 82 5.69 -1.57 -9.07
N ILE A 83 6.59 -1.75 -8.11
CA ILE A 83 6.34 -1.46 -6.69
C ILE A 83 6.92 -0.09 -6.36
N ILE A 84 6.09 0.79 -5.80
CA ILE A 84 6.52 2.11 -5.33
C ILE A 84 6.28 2.22 -3.82
N PRO A 85 7.34 2.20 -2.99
CA PRO A 85 7.22 2.53 -1.57
C PRO A 85 7.20 4.05 -1.39
N VAL A 86 6.22 4.55 -0.65
CA VAL A 86 6.11 5.96 -0.24
C VAL A 86 6.28 6.02 1.27
N PHE A 87 7.33 6.70 1.73
CA PHE A 87 7.62 6.87 3.15
C PHE A 87 6.94 8.15 3.65
N LEU A 88 5.92 8.00 4.49
CA LEU A 88 5.15 9.11 5.04
C LEU A 88 5.50 9.31 6.52
N ASP A 89 6.19 10.42 6.81
CA ASP A 89 6.64 10.81 8.16
C ASP A 89 7.47 9.73 8.88
N VAL A 90 8.18 8.91 8.12
CA VAL A 90 9.09 7.83 8.57
C VAL A 90 10.36 7.85 7.74
N SER A 91 11.49 7.46 8.32
CA SER A 91 12.74 7.30 7.57
C SER A 91 12.81 5.90 6.95
N PRO A 92 13.37 5.74 5.74
CA PRO A 92 13.68 4.42 5.20
C PRO A 92 14.58 3.56 6.11
N SER A 93 15.45 4.20 6.89
CA SER A 93 16.29 3.52 7.89
C SER A 93 15.47 2.83 8.97
N ASP A 94 14.37 3.46 9.41
CA ASP A 94 13.49 2.93 10.46
C ASP A 94 12.91 1.57 10.06
N ILE A 95 12.67 1.37 8.76
CA ILE A 95 12.14 0.13 8.21
C ILE A 95 13.24 -0.92 8.05
N LYS A 96 14.42 -0.50 7.58
CA LYS A 96 15.54 -1.40 7.31
C LYS A 96 16.15 -1.98 8.59
N GLU A 97 16.23 -1.15 9.63
CA GLU A 97 16.87 -1.48 10.90
C GLU A 97 15.87 -1.94 11.96
N ASP A 98 14.59 -2.06 11.59
CA ASP A 98 13.49 -2.37 12.50
C ASP A 98 13.53 -1.49 13.75
N SER A 99 13.57 -0.17 13.52
CA SER A 99 13.80 0.84 14.54
C SER A 99 12.69 1.91 14.52
N GLY A 100 12.69 2.80 15.52
CA GLY A 100 11.70 3.87 15.60
C GLY A 100 10.27 3.33 15.76
N SER A 101 9.37 3.65 14.81
CA SER A 101 7.97 3.22 14.88
C SER A 101 7.69 1.83 14.31
N PHE A 102 8.72 1.15 13.78
CA PHE A 102 8.60 -0.18 13.16
C PHE A 102 8.89 -1.35 14.12
N GLN A 103 9.42 -1.08 15.32
CA GLN A 103 9.53 -2.02 16.44
C GLN A 103 8.19 -2.50 17.00
#